data_AF-A0A0F9NXS4-F1
#
_entry.id   AF-A0A0F9NXS4-F1
#
_cell.length_a   1.000
_cell.length_b   1.000
_cell.length_c   1.000
_cell.angle_alpha   90.00
_cell.angle_beta   90.00
_cell.angle_gamma   90.00
#
_symmetry.space_group_name_H-M   'P 1'
#
loop_
_entity.id
_entity.type
_entity.pdbx_description
1 polymer ?
#
loop_
_entity_poly.entity_id
_entity_poly.type
_entity_poly.pdbx_seq_one_letter_code
_entity_poly.pdbx_strand_id
1 'polypeptide(L)'
;PNLLHFDEPVVLTLNPGKMTDKEWHKLDPIPKNLMFVRIRTNTWNLDTVVIPAVKYYTEREVPVVLTFMAYYDTKDKIPFSNEKNYEFRKRTLNSYNAITTKAWEFIMNLFKYNKYVDSCGKIEGEKGDTHCRFCGNCLKHYFACIERMREW
;
A
#
# COMPACT_ATOMS: atom_id res chain seq x y z
N PRO A 1 -19.00 -15.56 8.07
CA PRO A 1 -17.90 -15.28 9.02
C PRO A 1 -18.27 -14.09 9.91
N ASN A 2 -18.28 -14.29 11.24
CA ASN A 2 -18.70 -13.28 12.20
C ASN A 2 -17.61 -12.20 12.34
N LEU A 3 -17.68 -11.14 11.53
CA LEU A 3 -16.72 -10.02 11.53
C LEU A 3 -16.84 -9.13 12.79
N LEU A 4 -17.79 -9.43 13.68
CA LEU A 4 -18.14 -8.63 14.86
C LEU A 4 -17.31 -8.96 16.12
N HIS A 5 -16.37 -9.90 16.06
CA HIS A 5 -15.50 -10.29 17.20
C HIS A 5 -14.04 -10.47 16.73
N PHE A 6 -13.49 -9.47 16.04
CA PHE A 6 -12.04 -9.36 15.90
C PHE A 6 -11.57 -8.28 16.85
N ASP A 7 -11.11 -8.66 18.03
CA ASP A 7 -10.64 -7.73 19.07
C ASP A 7 -9.17 -7.32 18.86
N GLU A 8 -8.50 -7.91 17.87
CA GLU A 8 -7.10 -7.65 17.57
C GLU A 8 -6.92 -6.61 16.46
N PRO A 9 -5.80 -5.87 16.40
CA PRO A 9 -5.49 -4.96 15.30
C PRO A 9 -5.52 -5.64 13.93
N VAL A 10 -6.25 -5.05 12.97
CA VAL A 10 -6.43 -5.59 11.62
C VAL A 10 -5.87 -4.67 10.54
N VAL A 11 -5.36 -5.27 9.47
CA VAL A 11 -4.99 -4.57 8.23
C VAL A 11 -6.00 -4.90 7.15
N LEU A 12 -6.60 -3.87 6.54
CA LEU A 12 -7.45 -4.06 5.37
C LEU A 12 -6.67 -3.76 4.09
N THR A 13 -6.64 -4.71 3.14
CA THR A 13 -6.20 -4.38 1.77
C THR A 13 -7.40 -3.86 0.99
N LEU A 14 -7.34 -2.60 0.55
CA LEU A 14 -8.51 -1.92 -0.02
C LEU A 14 -8.88 -2.41 -1.42
N ASN A 15 -7.90 -2.77 -2.23
CA ASN A 15 -8.05 -3.13 -3.64
C ASN A 15 -7.45 -4.52 -3.94
N PRO A 16 -8.01 -5.61 -3.37
CA PRO A 16 -7.47 -6.95 -3.53
C PRO A 16 -7.74 -7.54 -4.93
N GLY A 17 -6.83 -8.40 -5.41
CA GLY A 17 -7.04 -9.21 -6.60
C GLY A 17 -7.43 -8.40 -7.83
N LYS A 18 -8.59 -8.72 -8.42
CA LYS A 18 -9.10 -8.06 -9.65
C LYS A 18 -9.53 -6.60 -9.43
N MET A 19 -9.64 -6.13 -8.19
CA MET A 19 -10.01 -4.74 -7.88
C MET A 19 -8.82 -3.79 -7.97
N THR A 20 -7.58 -4.30 -8.02
CA THR A 20 -6.33 -3.51 -7.90
C THR A 20 -6.36 -2.18 -8.65
N ASP A 21 -6.92 -2.15 -9.86
CA ASP A 21 -6.89 -0.98 -10.76
C ASP A 21 -8.20 -0.19 -10.85
N LYS A 22 -9.29 -0.72 -10.31
CA LYS A 22 -10.65 -0.27 -10.66
C LYS A 22 -11.41 0.30 -9.47
N GLU A 23 -11.33 -0.37 -8.33
CA GLU A 23 -12.21 -0.14 -7.20
C GLU A 23 -11.47 -0.36 -5.89
N TRP A 24 -12.04 0.16 -4.81
CA TRP A 24 -11.51 -0.02 -3.47
C TRP A 24 -12.64 -0.05 -2.44
N HIS A 25 -12.42 -0.80 -1.36
CA HIS A 25 -13.38 -0.89 -0.27
C HIS A 25 -13.41 0.38 0.55
N LYS A 26 -14.59 0.99 0.69
CA LYS A 26 -14.85 2.12 1.58
C LYS A 26 -15.52 1.61 2.85
N LEU A 27 -14.85 1.74 3.99
CA LEU A 27 -15.43 1.41 5.30
C LEU A 27 -16.19 2.61 5.88
N ASP A 28 -17.42 2.36 6.33
CA ASP A 28 -18.24 3.31 7.07
C ASP A 28 -19.26 2.53 7.94
N PRO A 29 -19.13 2.51 9.28
CA PRO A 29 -18.12 3.21 10.09
C PRO A 29 -16.72 2.55 10.00
N ILE A 30 -15.68 3.29 10.39
CA ILE A 30 -14.33 2.74 10.53
C ILE A 30 -14.22 1.97 11.85
N PRO A 31 -13.81 0.68 11.83
CA PRO A 31 -13.69 -0.10 13.05
C PRO A 31 -12.45 0.34 13.87
N LYS A 32 -12.58 0.35 15.21
CA LYS A 32 -11.54 0.87 16.12
C LYS A 32 -10.21 0.11 16.02
N ASN A 33 -10.30 -1.20 15.80
CA ASN A 33 -9.16 -2.08 15.64
C ASN A 33 -8.54 -2.03 14.23
N LEU A 34 -8.97 -1.13 13.34
CA LEU A 34 -8.34 -0.96 12.03
C LEU A 34 -6.96 -0.31 12.18
N MET A 35 -5.92 -1.12 12.17
CA MET A 35 -4.54 -0.68 12.35
C MET A 35 -4.10 0.31 11.27
N PHE A 36 -4.25 -0.09 10.00
CA PHE A 36 -4.06 0.75 8.83
C PHE A 36 -4.73 0.09 7.62
N VAL A 37 -4.85 0.86 6.53
CA VAL A 37 -5.26 0.33 5.24
C VAL A 37 -4.08 0.18 4.31
N ARG A 38 -4.01 -0.95 3.60
CA ARG A 38 -2.99 -1.25 2.59
C ARG A 38 -3.57 -1.05 1.20
N ILE A 39 -2.85 -0.32 0.35
CA ILE A 39 -3.23 -0.11 -1.04
C ILE A 39 -2.19 -0.75 -1.95
N ARG A 40 -2.61 -1.68 -2.79
CA ARG A 40 -1.80 -2.17 -3.90
C ARG A 40 -1.64 -1.04 -4.91
N THR A 41 -0.43 -0.59 -5.11
CA THR A 41 -0.11 0.64 -5.86
C THR A 41 0.65 0.27 -7.12
N ASN A 42 0.23 0.86 -8.24
CA ASN A 42 0.96 0.83 -9.51
C ASN A 42 0.84 2.20 -10.18
N THR A 43 1.51 2.39 -11.31
CA THR A 43 1.59 3.72 -11.92
C THR A 43 0.33 4.13 -12.69
N TRP A 44 -0.67 3.25 -12.84
CA TRP A 44 -1.91 3.53 -13.59
C TRP A 44 -3.18 3.51 -12.74
N ASN A 45 -3.12 3.11 -11.47
CA ASN A 45 -4.27 3.11 -10.56
C ASN A 45 -4.30 4.33 -9.62
N LEU A 46 -3.50 5.36 -9.90
CA LEU A 46 -3.36 6.53 -9.04
C LEU A 46 -4.67 7.30 -8.91
N ASP A 47 -5.26 7.69 -10.04
CA ASP A 47 -6.45 8.53 -10.08
C ASP A 47 -7.73 7.78 -9.69
N THR A 48 -7.80 6.49 -10.05
CA THR A 48 -8.99 5.65 -9.83
C THR A 48 -9.04 5.07 -8.42
N VAL A 49 -7.90 4.76 -7.83
CA VAL A 49 -7.82 4.04 -6.55
C VAL A 49 -6.99 4.77 -5.51
N VAL A 50 -5.72 5.04 -5.77
CA VAL A 50 -4.77 5.44 -4.72
C VAL A 50 -5.10 6.81 -4.13
N ILE A 51 -5.22 7.84 -4.97
CA ILE A 51 -5.50 9.21 -4.55
C ILE A 51 -6.85 9.31 -3.81
N PRO A 52 -7.98 8.82 -4.36
CA PRO A 52 -9.27 8.92 -3.67
C PRO A 52 -9.30 8.11 -2.36
N ALA A 53 -8.69 6.93 -2.32
CA ALA A 53 -8.63 6.11 -1.11
C ALA A 53 -7.75 6.77 -0.02
N VAL A 54 -6.57 7.29 -0.41
CA VAL A 54 -5.69 8.03 0.51
C VAL A 54 -6.45 9.21 1.10
N LYS A 55 -7.12 10.02 0.27
CA LYS A 55 -7.90 11.16 0.76
C LYS A 55 -8.96 10.71 1.77
N TYR A 56 -9.78 9.72 1.41
CA TYR A 56 -10.88 9.25 2.26
C TYR A 56 -10.42 8.78 3.64
N TYR A 57 -9.37 7.97 3.70
CA TYR A 57 -8.89 7.36 4.95
C TYR A 57 -8.06 8.33 5.79
N THR A 58 -7.22 9.15 5.16
CA THR A 58 -6.37 10.09 5.91
C THR A 58 -7.14 11.28 6.48
N GLU A 59 -8.24 11.71 5.85
CA GLU A 59 -9.21 12.66 6.43
C GLU A 59 -9.88 12.13 7.71
N ARG A 60 -9.84 10.81 7.94
CA ARG A 60 -10.38 10.12 9.13
C ARG A 60 -9.26 9.59 10.02
N GLU A 61 -8.04 10.11 9.85
CA GLU A 61 -6.86 9.78 10.63
C GLU A 61 -6.48 8.28 10.60
N VAL A 62 -6.90 7.56 9.56
CA VAL A 62 -6.49 6.17 9.34
C VAL A 62 -5.20 6.15 8.53
N PRO A 63 -4.12 5.53 9.03
CA PRO A 63 -2.89 5.39 8.28
C PRO A 63 -3.09 4.57 7.00
N VAL A 64 -2.39 4.96 5.94
CA VAL A 64 -2.41 4.33 4.63
C VAL A 64 -1.00 3.86 4.28
N VAL A 65 -0.87 2.57 3.97
CA VAL A 65 0.41 1.97 3.55
C VAL A 65 0.34 1.58 2.07
N LEU A 66 1.08 2.32 1.24
CA LEU A 66 1.22 2.02 -0.18
C LEU A 66 2.14 0.82 -0.37
N THR A 67 1.69 -0.20 -1.08
CA THR A 67 2.46 -1.41 -1.41
C THR A 67 2.60 -1.52 -2.92
N PHE A 68 3.80 -1.30 -3.44
CA PHE A 68 4.06 -1.32 -4.86
C PHE A 68 4.06 -2.75 -5.40
N MET A 69 3.38 -2.96 -6.51
CA MET A 69 3.20 -4.28 -7.11
C MET A 69 4.46 -4.71 -7.88
N ALA A 70 4.83 -5.99 -7.72
CA ALA A 70 5.80 -6.68 -8.56
C ALA A 70 5.03 -7.55 -9.58
N TYR A 71 5.43 -7.47 -10.85
CA TYR A 71 4.73 -8.11 -11.97
C TYR A 71 5.53 -9.29 -12.50
N TYR A 72 4.95 -10.48 -12.43
CA TYR A 72 5.55 -11.70 -12.97
C TYR A 72 5.06 -11.90 -14.42
N ASP A 73 5.99 -12.25 -15.31
CA ASP A 73 5.82 -12.32 -16.78
C ASP A 73 4.60 -13.12 -17.29
N THR A 74 3.96 -13.91 -16.45
CA THR A 74 2.99 -14.94 -16.87
C THR A 74 1.52 -14.55 -16.76
N LYS A 75 1.14 -13.50 -16.01
CA LYS A 75 -0.30 -13.15 -15.81
C LYS A 75 -0.62 -11.67 -15.68
N ASP A 76 0.31 -10.86 -15.18
CA ASP A 76 0.03 -9.46 -14.88
C ASP A 76 0.79 -8.56 -15.87
N LYS A 77 0.06 -7.97 -16.82
CA LYS A 77 0.66 -7.11 -17.84
C LYS A 77 0.67 -5.67 -17.37
N ILE A 78 1.87 -5.09 -17.27
CA ILE A 78 2.06 -3.65 -17.17
C ILE A 78 1.57 -3.03 -18.49
N PRO A 79 0.68 -2.02 -18.46
CA PRO A 79 0.27 -1.33 -19.68
C PRO A 79 1.47 -0.70 -20.37
N PHE A 80 1.51 -0.76 -21.70
CA PHE A 80 2.64 -0.28 -22.52
C PHE A 80 3.13 1.13 -22.14
N SER A 81 2.20 2.06 -21.89
CA SER A 81 2.52 3.44 -21.49
C SER A 81 3.26 3.57 -20.14
N ASN A 82 3.23 2.52 -19.33
CA ASN A 82 3.77 2.46 -17.98
C ASN A 82 5.03 1.60 -17.88
N GLU A 83 5.41 0.83 -18.91
CA GLU A 83 6.56 -0.08 -18.87
C GLU A 83 7.85 0.62 -18.45
N LYS A 84 8.08 1.86 -18.89
CA LYS A 84 9.23 2.71 -18.51
C LYS A 84 9.38 2.95 -17.01
N ASN A 85 8.31 2.75 -16.24
CA ASN A 85 8.30 2.93 -14.78
C ASN A 85 8.66 1.64 -14.03
N TYR A 86 8.98 0.56 -14.76
CA TYR A 86 9.34 -0.72 -14.20
C TYR A 86 10.66 -1.23 -14.78
N GLU A 87 11.40 -1.94 -13.94
CA GLU A 87 12.67 -2.54 -14.27
C GLU A 87 12.60 -4.04 -14.01
N PHE A 88 13.13 -4.82 -14.94
CA PHE A 88 13.24 -6.26 -14.79
C PHE A 88 14.24 -6.62 -13.69
N ARG A 89 13.83 -7.51 -12.79
CA ARG A 89 14.64 -8.04 -11.70
C ARG A 89 14.61 -9.54 -11.70
N LYS A 90 15.76 -10.14 -11.38
CA LYS A 90 15.91 -11.57 -11.19
C LYS A 90 16.48 -11.85 -9.80
N ARG A 91 15.64 -12.42 -8.93
CA ARG A 91 16.11 -13.14 -7.74
C ARG A 91 16.35 -14.60 -8.13
N THR A 92 17.15 -15.32 -7.33
CA THR A 92 17.68 -16.68 -7.61
C THR A 92 16.73 -17.60 -8.38
N LEU A 93 15.44 -17.61 -8.04
CA LEU A 93 14.40 -18.44 -8.68
C LEU A 93 13.28 -17.66 -9.37
N ASN A 94 13.16 -16.35 -9.11
CA ASN A 94 11.99 -15.56 -9.46
C ASN A 94 12.39 -14.31 -10.25
N SER A 95 11.84 -14.19 -11.47
CA SER A 95 11.98 -13.00 -12.29
C SER A 95 10.69 -12.18 -12.27
N TYR A 96 10.81 -10.87 -12.10
CA TYR A 96 9.66 -9.97 -11.99
C TYR A 96 10.06 -8.54 -12.37
N ASN A 97 9.10 -7.78 -12.87
CA ASN A 97 9.23 -6.34 -13.09
C ASN A 97 8.83 -5.60 -11.81
N ALA A 98 9.74 -4.79 -11.27
CA ALA A 98 9.54 -3.97 -10.08
C ALA A 98 9.53 -2.49 -10.46
N ILE A 99 8.89 -1.66 -9.66
CA ILE A 99 8.87 -0.21 -9.90
C ILE A 99 10.29 0.38 -9.88
N THR A 100 10.58 1.34 -10.76
CA THR A 100 11.83 2.10 -10.72
C THR A 100 11.84 3.06 -9.54
N THR A 101 13.02 3.41 -9.02
CA THR A 101 13.10 4.36 -7.90
C THR A 101 12.52 5.72 -8.28
N LYS A 102 12.70 6.16 -9.53
CA LYS A 102 12.11 7.41 -10.03
C LYS A 102 10.59 7.40 -9.99
N ALA A 103 9.96 6.32 -10.43
CA ALA A 103 8.50 6.20 -10.42
C ALA A 103 7.95 6.09 -8.98
N TRP A 104 8.67 5.38 -8.10
CA TRP A 104 8.35 5.33 -6.69
C TRP A 104 8.44 6.72 -6.03
N GLU A 105 9.54 7.46 -6.26
CA GLU A 105 9.75 8.81 -5.72
C GLU A 105 8.66 9.77 -6.22
N PHE A 106 8.28 9.68 -7.50
CA PHE A 106 7.19 10.46 -8.07
C PHE A 106 5.88 10.24 -7.30
N ILE A 107 5.48 8.98 -7.08
CA ILE A 107 4.25 8.64 -6.37
C ILE A 107 4.30 9.07 -4.91
N MET A 108 5.40 8.80 -4.21
CA MET A 108 5.54 9.19 -2.81
C MET A 108 5.56 10.72 -2.62
N ASN A 109 6.10 11.46 -3.59
CA ASN A 109 6.09 12.93 -3.56
C ASN A 109 4.67 13.53 -3.62
N LEU A 110 3.69 12.83 -4.22
CA LEU A 110 2.28 13.26 -4.19
C LEU A 110 1.73 13.35 -2.75
N PHE A 111 2.33 12.59 -1.82
CA PHE A 111 1.88 12.48 -0.43
C PHE A 111 2.93 12.96 0.59
N LYS A 112 3.96 13.68 0.15
CA LYS A 112 5.12 14.08 0.98
C LYS A 112 4.74 14.78 2.29
N TYR A 113 3.64 15.53 2.29
CA TYR A 113 3.16 16.29 3.45
C TYR A 113 2.03 15.59 4.22
N ASN A 114 1.63 14.39 3.79
CA ASN A 114 0.61 13.60 4.48
C ASN A 114 1.28 12.63 5.46
N LYS A 115 1.29 12.99 6.75
CA LYS A 115 1.91 12.20 7.84
C LYS A 115 1.30 10.79 8.01
N TYR A 116 0.12 10.54 7.45
CA TYR A 116 -0.58 9.25 7.54
C TYR A 116 -0.23 8.31 6.38
N VAL A 117 0.56 8.74 5.40
CA VAL A 117 0.92 7.92 4.24
C VAL A 117 2.35 7.41 4.40
N ASP A 118 2.49 6.09 4.47
CA ASP A 118 3.77 5.39 4.43
C ASP A 118 3.81 4.47 3.20
N SER A 119 5.00 4.02 2.79
CA SER A 119 5.17 2.92 1.83
C SER A 119 5.70 1.67 2.53
N CYS A 120 5.22 0.49 2.12
CA CYS A 120 5.84 -0.78 2.50
C CYS A 120 7.21 -0.86 1.83
N GLY A 121 8.27 -0.89 2.65
CA GLY A 121 9.63 -0.60 2.19
C GLY A 121 9.88 0.92 2.08
N LYS A 122 11.03 1.39 2.57
CA LYS A 122 11.41 2.82 2.54
C LYS A 122 11.92 3.30 1.18
N ILE A 123 12.55 2.41 0.41
CA ILE A 123 13.00 2.63 -0.97
C ILE A 123 12.72 1.34 -1.71
N GLU A 124 12.05 1.48 -2.85
CA GLU A 124 11.82 0.42 -3.84
C GLU A 124 12.49 0.84 -5.15
N GLY A 125 12.93 -0.14 -5.93
CA GLY A 125 13.58 0.09 -7.23
C GLY A 125 15.11 0.08 -7.19
N GLU A 126 15.71 0.73 -8.19
CA GLU A 126 17.13 0.64 -8.58
C GLU A 126 18.10 0.99 -7.44
N LYS A 127 17.77 1.99 -6.63
CA LYS A 127 18.65 2.50 -5.57
C LYS A 127 18.57 1.70 -4.26
N GLY A 128 17.76 0.64 -4.22
CA GLY A 128 17.70 -0.29 -3.10
C GLY A 128 16.33 -0.91 -2.89
N ASP A 129 16.30 -2.03 -2.18
CA ASP A 129 15.09 -2.68 -1.68
C ASP A 129 15.11 -2.66 -0.15
N THR A 130 14.56 -1.62 0.46
CA THR A 130 14.37 -1.66 1.91
C THR A 130 13.36 -2.77 2.23
N HIS A 131 13.86 -3.92 2.67
CA HIS A 131 13.01 -5.05 2.99
C HIS A 131 11.93 -4.66 4.00
N CYS A 132 10.76 -5.31 3.91
CA CYS A 132 9.64 -5.09 4.82
C CYS A 132 10.07 -5.10 6.30
N ARG A 133 10.97 -6.01 6.69
CA ARG A 133 11.52 -6.11 8.06
C ARG A 133 12.20 -4.82 8.57
N PHE A 134 12.63 -3.93 7.67
CA PHE A 134 13.31 -2.68 7.97
C PHE A 134 12.44 -1.43 7.81
N CYS A 135 11.22 -1.55 7.27
CA CYS A 135 10.33 -0.39 7.12
C CYS A 135 9.68 0.02 8.44
N GLY A 136 9.38 -0.94 9.32
CA GLY A 136 8.84 -0.70 10.67
C GLY A 136 7.35 -0.31 10.72
N ASN A 137 6.68 -0.11 9.58
CA ASN A 137 5.29 0.37 9.53
C ASN A 137 4.31 -0.52 10.28
N CYS A 138 4.42 -1.85 10.15
CA CYS A 138 3.53 -2.77 10.85
C CYS A 138 3.65 -2.64 12.38
N LEU A 139 4.86 -2.52 12.91
CA LEU A 139 5.08 -2.35 14.36
C LEU A 139 4.64 -0.97 14.84
N LYS A 140 5.02 0.09 14.10
CA LYS A 140 4.61 1.48 14.37
C LYS A 140 3.08 1.58 14.51
N HIS A 141 2.36 1.09 13.51
CA HIS A 141 0.90 1.20 13.48
C HIS A 141 0.23 0.21 14.43
N TYR A 142 0.85 -0.93 14.74
CA TYR A 142 0.35 -1.86 15.75
C TYR A 142 0.25 -1.18 17.12
N PHE A 143 1.36 -0.61 17.61
CA PHE A 143 1.34 0.07 18.90
C PHE A 143 0.40 1.27 18.90
N ALA A 144 0.36 2.06 17.83
CA ALA A 144 -0.59 3.17 17.71
C ALA A 144 -2.06 2.70 17.75
N CYS A 145 -2.37 1.56 17.12
CA CYS A 145 -3.71 0.97 17.15
C CYS A 145 -4.06 0.46 18.54
N ILE A 146 -3.13 -0.21 19.24
CA ILE A 146 -3.34 -0.69 20.60
C ILE A 146 -3.65 0.48 21.55
N GLU A 147 -2.91 1.59 21.48
CA GLU A 147 -3.21 2.76 22.31
C GLU A 147 -4.58 3.35 21.96
N ARG A 148 -4.89 3.52 20.67
CA ARG A 148 -6.23 3.99 20.24
C ARG A 148 -7.36 3.08 20.71
N MET A 149 -7.13 1.78 20.82
CA MET A 149 -8.14 0.83 21.31
C MET A 149 -8.35 0.92 22.84
N ARG A 150 -7.39 1.46 23.60
CA ARG A 150 -7.49 1.64 25.06
C ARG A 150 -8.22 2.92 25.46
N GLU A 151 -8.14 3.96 24.65
CA GLU A 151 -8.68 5.30 24.96
C GLU A 151 -10.19 5.46 24.73
N TRP A 152 -10.90 4.36 24.46
CA TRP A 152 -12.30 4.35 24.01
C TRP A 152 -13.28 3.69 24.97
#